data_AF-A0A9D0GB11-F1
#
_entry.id   AF-A0A9D0GB11-F1
#
_cell.length_a   1.000
_cell.length_b   1.000
_cell.length_c   1.000
_cell.angle_alpha   90.00
_cell.angle_beta   90.00
_cell.angle_gamma   90.00
#
_symmetry.space_group_name_H-M   'P 1'
#
loop_
_entity.id
_entity.type
_entity.pdbx_description
1 polymer ?
#
loop_
_entity_poly.entity_id
_entity_poly.type
_entity_poly.pdbx_seq_one_letter_code
_entity_poly.pdbx_strand_id
1 'polypeptide(L)'
;MSDTAFARRRDELCPKCGQRCGECTCLPEEERLCAIERPNLWQRLHEDIRTVFNKDPAARSVVEILTCYPGLHAIWLHRIAHWLWCRGLLLPARLLSHISRWLTGLEIHPGAKIGRRFFIDHGMGVVIGETTEIGDDVLLYKGVVLGGVSLEQVKRHPTLGDGVVVGSNAVILGPITIGDNAKIGSGAVVVKSVPPNATVVGVPGRVVRLDGVKCRLRPDLHHEELPDLVSQKLQEMERRIEALERQNQSAGALSAAVEEAEPFELQTSPAESAVSE
;
A
#
# COMPACT_ATOMS: atom_id res chain seq x y z
N MET A 1 -6.72 6.26 53.26
CA MET A 1 -8.10 6.15 52.75
C MET A 1 -8.05 6.65 51.32
N SER A 2 -7.52 5.83 50.42
CA SER A 2 -8.20 4.78 49.64
C SER A 2 -8.94 5.38 48.45
N ASP A 3 -8.28 5.37 47.30
CA ASP A 3 -8.93 5.12 46.01
C ASP A 3 -7.93 4.41 45.07
N THR A 4 -7.57 3.20 45.51
CA THR A 4 -7.00 2.14 44.66
C THR A 4 -8.14 1.38 43.98
N ALA A 5 -8.96 2.08 43.20
CA ALA A 5 -10.08 1.48 42.48
C ALA A 5 -9.96 1.85 41.01
N PHE A 6 -9.23 1.05 40.23
CA PHE A 6 -9.51 0.70 38.82
C PHE A 6 -8.42 -0.19 38.18
N ALA A 7 -7.63 -0.92 38.96
CA ALA A 7 -6.83 -2.03 38.43
C ALA A 7 -7.70 -3.30 38.35
N ARG A 8 -8.64 -3.35 37.41
CA ARG A 8 -9.35 -4.60 37.06
C ARG A 8 -8.36 -5.55 36.41
N ARG A 9 -8.36 -6.82 36.84
CA ARG A 9 -7.37 -7.82 36.42
C ARG A 9 -7.60 -8.21 34.95
N ARG A 10 -6.52 -8.67 34.29
CA ARG A 10 -6.40 -9.10 32.88
C ARG A 10 -7.45 -10.13 32.39
N ASP A 11 -8.26 -10.69 33.28
CA ASP A 11 -9.19 -11.79 33.00
C ASP A 11 -10.68 -11.36 33.01
N GLU A 12 -10.99 -10.08 33.30
CA GLU A 12 -12.37 -9.60 33.29
C GLU A 12 -12.87 -9.32 31.85
N LEU A 13 -14.02 -9.90 31.51
CA LEU A 13 -14.73 -9.64 30.25
C LEU A 13 -15.36 -8.25 30.26
N CYS A 14 -15.38 -7.57 29.11
CA CYS A 14 -16.00 -6.27 28.94
C CYS A 14 -17.49 -6.35 29.31
N PRO A 15 -18.00 -5.48 30.21
CA PRO A 15 -19.39 -5.55 30.67
C PRO A 15 -20.42 -5.27 29.56
N LYS A 16 -20.01 -4.64 28.45
CA LYS A 16 -20.89 -4.26 27.33
C LYS A 16 -21.04 -5.34 26.26
N CYS A 17 -19.99 -6.12 26.01
CA CYS A 17 -19.97 -7.10 24.91
C CYS A 17 -19.51 -8.51 25.34
N GLY A 18 -19.04 -8.69 26.57
CA GLY A 18 -18.59 -9.99 27.08
C GLY A 18 -17.27 -10.50 26.49
N GLN A 19 -16.51 -9.67 25.74
CA GLN A 19 -15.19 -10.04 25.20
C GLN A 19 -14.05 -9.48 26.06
N ARG A 20 -12.86 -10.10 26.02
CA ARG A 20 -11.70 -9.66 26.82
C ARG A 20 -11.24 -8.24 26.45
N CYS A 21 -10.66 -7.51 27.40
CA CYS A 21 -10.08 -6.19 27.11
C CYS A 21 -8.95 -6.33 26.06
N GLY A 22 -9.03 -5.56 24.97
CA GLY A 22 -8.04 -5.57 23.88
C GLY A 22 -8.63 -5.80 22.48
N GLU A 23 -9.77 -6.49 22.36
CA GLU A 23 -10.40 -6.78 21.05
C GLU A 23 -11.71 -6.00 20.82
N CYS A 24 -12.36 -5.47 21.87
CA CYS A 24 -13.59 -4.71 21.71
C CYS A 24 -13.33 -3.27 21.21
N THR A 25 -14.04 -2.87 20.16
CA THR A 25 -14.17 -1.48 19.67
C THR A 25 -15.34 -0.73 20.32
N CYS A 26 -16.06 -1.41 21.21
CA CYS A 26 -17.34 -1.03 21.80
C CYS A 26 -17.29 0.10 22.85
N LEU A 27 -16.08 0.49 23.27
CA LEU A 27 -15.78 1.59 24.18
C LEU A 27 -14.86 2.64 23.49
N PRO A 28 -14.98 3.93 23.85
CA PRO A 28 -14.03 4.98 23.47
C PRO A 28 -12.59 4.60 23.82
N GLU A 29 -11.61 5.08 23.04
CA GLU A 29 -10.20 4.69 23.18
C GLU A 29 -9.65 4.99 24.59
N GLU A 30 -10.03 6.12 25.18
CA GLU A 30 -9.68 6.49 26.56
C GLU A 30 -10.24 5.56 27.65
N GLU A 31 -11.30 4.80 27.37
CA GLU A 31 -11.98 3.92 28.33
C GLU A 31 -11.56 2.44 28.20
N ARG A 32 -10.69 2.11 27.23
CA ARG A 32 -10.17 0.75 27.05
C ARG A 32 -9.08 0.48 28.09
N LEU A 33 -9.47 -0.09 29.23
CA LEU A 33 -8.62 -0.37 30.40
C LEU A 33 -7.45 -1.36 30.15
N CYS A 34 -7.42 -2.08 29.03
CA CYS A 34 -6.21 -2.76 28.59
C CYS A 34 -5.34 -1.74 27.86
N ALA A 35 -4.47 -1.07 28.60
CA ALA A 35 -3.30 -0.45 28.00
C ALA A 35 -2.62 -1.51 27.12
N ILE A 36 -2.57 -1.30 25.80
CA ILE A 36 -1.57 -1.96 24.96
C ILE A 36 -0.26 -1.71 25.69
N GLU A 37 0.34 -2.74 26.30
CA GLU A 37 1.58 -2.62 27.05
C GLU A 37 2.55 -1.85 26.15
N ARG A 38 2.84 -0.60 26.49
CA ARG A 38 3.82 0.18 25.72
C ARG A 38 5.14 -0.52 26.03
N PRO A 39 5.74 -1.25 25.05
CA PRO A 39 6.96 -1.97 25.35
C PRO A 39 7.99 -0.96 25.81
N ASN A 40 8.68 -1.28 26.90
CA ASN A 40 9.81 -0.47 27.34
C ASN A 40 10.89 -0.45 26.24
N LEU A 41 11.86 0.45 26.35
CA LEU A 41 12.89 0.62 25.33
C LEU A 41 13.60 -0.70 25.00
N TRP A 42 13.82 -1.55 26.01
CA TRP A 42 14.49 -2.84 25.85
C TRP A 42 13.64 -3.86 25.08
N GLN A 43 12.35 -3.96 25.39
CA GLN A 43 11.40 -4.79 24.67
C GLN A 43 11.30 -4.37 23.20
N ARG A 44 11.28 -3.06 22.92
CA ARG A 44 11.29 -2.55 21.54
C ARG A 44 12.56 -2.93 20.80
N LEU A 45 13.73 -2.73 21.41
CA LEU A 45 15.00 -3.09 20.81
C LEU A 45 15.07 -4.59 20.50
N HIS A 46 14.61 -5.42 21.43
CA HIS A 46 14.55 -6.86 21.26
C HIS A 46 13.56 -7.27 20.16
N GLU A 47 12.40 -6.61 20.06
CA GLU A 47 11.45 -6.80 18.96
C GLU A 47 12.05 -6.46 17.60
N ASP A 48 12.75 -5.33 17.50
CA ASP A 48 13.39 -4.88 16.25
C ASP A 48 14.47 -5.88 15.80
N ILE A 49 15.36 -6.30 16.70
CA ILE A 49 16.40 -7.31 16.39
C ILE A 49 15.78 -8.65 15.97
N ARG A 50 14.74 -9.11 16.69
CA ARG A 50 14.03 -10.35 16.34
C ARG A 50 13.35 -10.26 14.99
N THR A 51 12.84 -9.07 14.64
CA THR A 51 12.22 -8.83 13.33
C THR A 51 13.23 -9.01 12.20
N VAL A 52 14.48 -8.53 12.39
CA VAL A 52 15.54 -8.75 11.40
C VAL A 52 15.80 -10.24 11.19
N PHE A 53 15.99 -11.02 12.25
CA PHE A 53 16.19 -12.47 12.11
C PHE A 53 15.02 -13.20 11.43
N ASN A 54 13.79 -12.73 11.61
CA ASN A 54 12.62 -13.35 10.99
C ASN A 54 12.45 -12.99 9.51
N LYS A 55 12.87 -11.78 9.13
CA LYS A 55 12.59 -11.20 7.80
C LYS A 55 13.81 -11.24 6.86
N ASP A 56 15.02 -11.27 7.40
CA ASP A 56 16.25 -11.30 6.62
C ASP A 56 17.03 -12.60 6.86
N PRO A 57 17.07 -13.54 5.88
CA PRO A 57 17.83 -14.78 6.00
C PRO A 57 19.36 -14.56 6.01
N ALA A 58 19.86 -13.38 5.63
CA ALA A 58 21.28 -13.07 5.66
C ALA A 58 21.81 -12.77 7.07
N ALA A 59 20.94 -12.41 8.02
CA ALA A 59 21.32 -12.05 9.37
C ALA A 59 21.87 -13.26 10.16
N ARG A 60 23.16 -13.24 10.52
CA ARG A 60 23.82 -14.39 11.20
C ARG A 60 23.97 -14.19 12.70
N SER A 61 24.04 -12.95 13.18
CA SER A 61 24.30 -12.67 14.59
C SER A 61 23.75 -11.33 15.07
N VAL A 62 23.55 -11.19 16.38
CA VAL A 62 23.11 -9.92 16.99
C VAL A 62 24.14 -8.82 16.79
N VAL A 63 25.43 -9.14 16.88
CA VAL A 63 26.51 -8.14 16.70
C VAL A 63 26.45 -7.56 15.28
N GLU A 64 26.33 -8.41 14.27
CA GLU A 64 26.14 -7.99 12.88
C GLU A 64 24.89 -7.10 12.72
N ILE A 65 23.77 -7.47 13.33
CA ILE A 65 22.55 -6.65 13.30
C ILE A 65 22.79 -5.28 13.92
N LEU A 66 23.46 -5.24 15.07
CA LEU A 66 23.75 -3.99 15.77
C LEU A 66 24.76 -3.09 15.02
N THR A 67 25.66 -3.64 14.21
CA THR A 67 26.72 -2.86 13.55
C THR A 67 26.48 -2.60 12.07
N CYS A 68 25.76 -3.48 11.37
CA CYS A 68 25.72 -3.52 9.91
C CYS A 68 24.32 -3.34 9.31
N TYR A 69 23.28 -3.07 10.12
CA TYR A 69 21.92 -2.83 9.63
C TYR A 69 21.54 -1.34 9.69
N PRO A 70 21.83 -0.56 8.64
CA PRO A 70 21.55 0.88 8.62
C PRO A 70 20.06 1.21 8.75
N GLY A 71 19.17 0.30 8.30
CA GLY A 71 17.72 0.44 8.47
C GLY A 71 17.30 0.50 9.95
N LEU A 72 17.87 -0.36 10.81
CA LEU A 72 17.61 -0.31 12.25
C LEU A 72 18.18 0.95 12.90
N HIS A 73 19.41 1.32 12.53
CA HIS A 73 20.04 2.55 13.04
C HIS A 73 19.19 3.78 12.75
N ALA A 74 18.67 3.88 11.52
CA ALA A 74 17.79 4.97 11.11
C ALA A 74 16.49 4.99 11.92
N ILE A 75 15.89 3.84 12.20
CA ILE A 75 14.66 3.74 13.01
C ILE A 75 14.93 4.21 14.45
N TRP A 76 16.01 3.77 15.07
CA TRP A 76 16.33 4.16 16.45
C TRP A 76 16.64 5.65 16.57
N LEU A 77 17.43 6.20 15.65
CA LEU A 77 17.70 7.63 15.58
C LEU A 77 16.42 8.43 15.31
N HIS A 78 15.55 7.94 14.41
CA HIS A 78 14.25 8.56 14.17
C HIS A 78 13.39 8.58 15.43
N ARG A 79 13.34 7.51 16.23
CA ARG A 79 12.56 7.50 17.48
C ARG A 79 13.02 8.57 18.47
N ILE A 80 14.33 8.83 18.54
CA ILE A 80 14.89 9.94 19.34
C ILE A 80 14.50 11.30 18.72
N ALA A 81 14.65 11.45 17.39
CA ALA A 81 14.30 12.67 16.68
C ALA A 81 12.79 13.00 16.79
N HIS A 82 11.93 12.00 16.69
CA HIS A 82 10.48 12.11 16.85
C HIS A 82 10.11 12.53 18.27
N TRP A 83 10.79 11.97 19.28
CA TRP A 83 10.60 12.41 20.66
C TRP A 83 10.99 13.88 20.88
N LEU A 84 12.09 14.35 20.28
CA LEU A 84 12.48 15.76 20.30
C LEU A 84 11.43 16.64 19.60
N TRP A 85 10.95 16.18 18.45
CA TRP A 85 9.93 16.85 17.65
C TRP A 85 8.63 17.06 18.45
N CYS A 86 8.13 16.00 19.10
CA CYS A 86 6.93 16.04 19.93
C CYS A 86 7.07 16.92 21.18
N ARG A 87 8.29 17.30 21.58
CA ARG A 87 8.57 18.24 22.67
C ARG A 87 8.79 19.68 22.20
N GLY A 88 8.56 19.96 20.91
CA GLY A 88 8.75 21.28 20.32
C GLY A 88 10.21 21.64 20.01
N LEU A 89 11.15 20.71 20.20
CA LEU A 89 12.56 20.91 19.86
C LEU A 89 12.79 20.62 18.37
N LEU A 90 12.17 21.42 17.50
CA LEU A 90 12.08 21.17 16.06
C LEU A 90 13.45 21.20 15.36
N LEU A 91 14.30 22.18 15.67
CA LEU A 91 15.63 22.30 15.06
C LEU A 91 16.55 21.13 15.45
N PRO A 92 16.71 20.77 16.75
CA PRO A 92 17.45 19.58 17.14
C PRO A 92 16.91 18.29 16.50
N ALA A 93 15.59 18.12 16.44
CA ALA A 93 14.97 16.98 15.78
C ALA A 93 15.34 16.90 14.29
N ARG A 94 15.29 18.03 13.57
CA ARG A 94 15.68 18.11 12.15
C ARG A 94 17.17 17.85 11.96
N LEU A 95 18.03 18.44 12.77
CA LEU A 95 19.48 18.19 12.69
C LEU A 95 19.80 16.71 12.91
N LEU A 96 19.18 16.07 13.91
CA LEU A 96 19.36 14.65 14.16
C LEU A 96 18.87 13.78 12.99
N SER A 97 17.74 14.14 12.36
CA SER A 97 17.29 13.43 11.16
C SER A 97 18.28 13.53 9.99
N HIS A 98 18.96 14.67 9.84
CA HIS A 98 19.98 14.85 8.81
C HIS A 98 21.28 14.11 9.12
N ILE A 99 21.68 14.04 10.39
CA ILE A 99 22.80 13.19 10.83
C ILE A 99 22.48 11.71 10.54
N SER A 100 21.26 11.26 10.87
CA SER A 100 20.79 9.91 10.55
C SER A 100 20.85 9.65 9.04
N ARG A 101 20.39 10.60 8.23
CA ARG A 101 20.48 10.54 6.76
C ARG A 101 21.92 10.46 6.27
N TRP A 102 22.84 11.22 6.86
CA TRP A 102 24.25 11.16 6.45
C TRP A 102 24.90 9.80 6.78
N LEU A 103 24.59 9.23 7.95
CA LEU A 103 25.17 7.96 8.40
C LEU A 103 24.58 6.74 7.67
N THR A 104 23.28 6.76 7.38
CA THR A 104 22.54 5.59 6.89
C THR A 104 22.10 5.72 5.44
N GLY A 105 21.98 6.96 4.94
CA GLY A 105 21.35 7.31 3.66
C GLY A 105 19.85 7.05 3.58
N LEU A 106 19.19 6.92 4.75
CA LEU A 106 17.73 6.94 4.90
C LEU A 106 17.28 8.32 5.35
N GLU A 107 16.30 8.89 4.66
CA GLU A 107 15.71 10.16 5.04
C GLU A 107 14.34 9.93 5.70
N ILE A 108 14.27 10.11 7.01
CA ILE A 108 13.03 9.96 7.78
C ILE A 108 12.73 11.28 8.48
N HIS A 109 11.64 11.95 8.09
CA HIS A 109 11.25 13.19 8.75
C HIS A 109 10.87 12.93 10.22
N PRO A 110 11.30 13.78 11.18
CA PRO A 110 10.97 13.58 12.60
C PRO A 110 9.47 13.54 12.91
N GLY A 111 8.66 14.26 12.14
CA GLY A 111 7.20 14.28 12.28
C GLY A 111 6.48 12.97 11.88
N ALA A 112 7.15 12.07 11.15
CA ALA A 112 6.54 10.81 10.73
C ALA A 112 6.21 9.94 11.96
N LYS A 113 5.09 9.22 11.91
CA LYS A 113 4.68 8.29 12.96
C LYS A 113 4.96 6.87 12.51
N ILE A 114 5.74 6.13 13.30
CA ILE A 114 6.19 4.77 12.97
C ILE A 114 5.82 3.81 14.09
N GLY A 115 5.07 2.76 13.73
CA GLY A 115 4.68 1.64 14.58
C GLY A 115 5.85 0.76 15.03
N ARG A 116 5.51 -0.44 15.50
CA ARG A 116 6.42 -1.45 16.04
C ARG A 116 6.86 -2.42 14.95
N ARG A 117 8.03 -3.05 15.13
CA ARG A 117 8.55 -4.09 14.22
C ARG A 117 8.58 -3.63 12.75
N PHE A 118 8.75 -2.33 12.57
CA PHE A 118 8.98 -1.72 11.28
C PHE A 118 10.38 -2.12 10.84
N PHE A 119 10.50 -2.69 9.65
CA PHE A 119 11.77 -3.15 9.13
C PHE A 119 12.05 -2.48 7.79
N ILE A 120 13.27 -1.95 7.64
CA ILE A 120 13.75 -1.39 6.39
C ILE A 120 14.95 -2.21 5.96
N ASP A 121 14.78 -2.95 4.87
CA ASP A 121 15.82 -3.80 4.31
C ASP A 121 16.62 -3.08 3.23
N HIS A 122 17.95 -3.20 3.29
CA HIS A 122 18.97 -2.47 2.53
C HIS A 122 18.96 -0.93 2.66
N GLY A 123 17.80 -0.31 2.89
CA GLY A 123 17.59 1.07 3.35
C GLY A 123 17.97 2.20 2.40
N MET A 124 18.98 2.04 1.56
CA MET A 124 19.53 3.14 0.78
C MET A 124 18.48 3.85 -0.08
N GLY A 125 18.39 5.17 0.05
CA GLY A 125 17.49 5.99 -0.76
C GLY A 125 16.02 5.95 -0.33
N VAL A 126 15.71 5.35 0.84
CA VAL A 126 14.37 5.44 1.42
C VAL A 126 14.09 6.88 1.88
N VAL A 127 12.92 7.41 1.51
CA VAL A 127 12.45 8.75 1.87
C VAL A 127 11.06 8.66 2.50
N ILE A 128 10.93 9.13 3.74
CA ILE A 128 9.68 9.13 4.51
C ILE A 128 9.35 10.56 4.91
N GLY A 129 8.29 11.10 4.33
CA GLY A 129 7.90 12.49 4.55
C GLY A 129 7.18 12.76 5.87
N GLU A 130 7.01 14.04 6.19
CA GLU A 130 6.61 14.54 7.52
C GLU A 130 5.32 13.94 8.07
N THR A 131 4.25 13.90 7.27
CA THR A 131 2.94 13.50 7.75
C THR A 131 2.67 12.02 7.48
N THR A 132 3.72 11.22 7.27
CA THR A 132 3.57 9.79 6.99
C THR A 132 3.19 9.07 8.28
N GLU A 133 2.27 8.12 8.17
CA GLU A 133 1.89 7.25 9.27
C GLU A 133 2.11 5.80 8.83
N ILE A 134 2.85 5.04 9.62
CA ILE A 134 3.22 3.65 9.33
C ILE A 134 2.76 2.78 10.49
N GLY A 135 1.94 1.77 10.20
CA GLY A 135 1.48 0.76 11.15
C GLY A 135 2.57 -0.17 11.65
N ASP A 136 2.15 -1.22 12.33
CA ASP A 136 3.01 -2.27 12.88
C ASP A 136 3.41 -3.29 11.80
N ASP A 137 4.55 -3.96 11.98
CA ASP A 137 5.03 -5.07 11.15
C ASP A 137 5.27 -4.74 9.67
N VAL A 138 5.32 -3.46 9.30
CA VAL A 138 5.58 -3.01 7.92
C VAL A 138 7.02 -3.32 7.50
N LEU A 139 7.20 -3.68 6.22
CA LEU A 139 8.49 -3.89 5.59
C LEU A 139 8.66 -2.94 4.39
N LEU A 140 9.74 -2.14 4.38
CA LEU A 140 10.18 -1.40 3.19
C LEU A 140 11.51 -1.93 2.68
N TYR A 141 11.66 -1.98 1.37
CA TYR A 141 12.95 -2.18 0.73
C TYR A 141 13.64 -0.85 0.39
N LYS A 142 14.88 -0.94 -0.11
CA LYS A 142 15.65 0.23 -0.56
C LYS A 142 14.89 1.11 -1.56
N GLY A 143 15.18 2.41 -1.55
CA GLY A 143 14.70 3.38 -2.52
C GLY A 143 13.20 3.71 -2.44
N VAL A 144 12.47 3.19 -1.45
CA VAL A 144 11.04 3.49 -1.29
C VAL A 144 10.82 4.95 -0.94
N VAL A 145 9.87 5.60 -1.62
CA VAL A 145 9.50 6.99 -1.37
C VAL A 145 8.06 7.08 -0.90
N LEU A 146 7.85 7.62 0.30
CA LEU A 146 6.55 7.98 0.88
C LEU A 146 6.43 9.51 0.84
N GLY A 147 5.95 10.02 -0.29
CA GLY A 147 6.08 11.42 -0.69
C GLY A 147 4.78 12.23 -0.63
N GLY A 148 4.94 13.55 -0.56
CA GLY A 148 3.84 14.51 -0.58
C GLY A 148 3.46 14.96 -2.00
N VAL A 149 2.23 15.46 -2.16
CA VAL A 149 1.74 16.05 -3.44
C VAL A 149 1.24 17.49 -3.31
N SER A 150 1.34 18.08 -2.12
CA SER A 150 0.86 19.45 -1.84
C SER A 150 1.95 20.30 -1.19
N LEU A 151 1.90 21.60 -1.43
CA LEU A 151 2.73 22.62 -0.77
C LEU A 151 2.15 23.08 0.58
N GLU A 152 0.87 22.76 0.84
CA GLU A 152 0.19 23.14 2.06
C GLU A 152 0.69 22.30 3.25
N GLN A 153 0.71 22.90 4.44
CA GLN A 153 1.07 22.24 5.69
C GLN A 153 -0.10 21.40 6.26
N VAL A 154 -0.62 20.49 5.44
CA VAL A 154 -1.69 19.54 5.79
C VAL A 154 -1.18 18.11 5.67
N LYS A 155 -2.01 17.13 6.06
CA LYS A 155 -1.77 15.70 5.75
C LYS A 155 -1.63 15.56 4.24
N ARG A 156 -0.41 15.23 3.81
CA ARG A 156 -0.05 15.17 2.37
C ARG A 156 0.77 13.95 1.99
N HIS A 157 1.21 13.18 2.97
CA HIS A 157 1.97 11.94 2.80
C HIS A 157 1.11 10.71 3.12
N PRO A 158 1.52 9.51 2.69
CA PRO A 158 0.71 8.30 2.82
C PRO A 158 0.45 7.85 4.26
N THR A 159 -0.54 6.99 4.42
CA THR A 159 -0.76 6.16 5.61
C THR A 159 -0.65 4.70 5.20
N LEU A 160 0.23 3.94 5.86
CA LEU A 160 0.40 2.50 5.67
C LEU A 160 -0.20 1.77 6.87
N GLY A 161 -1.11 0.84 6.59
CA GLY A 161 -1.66 -0.08 7.59
C GLY A 161 -0.66 -1.12 8.07
N ASP A 162 -1.14 -2.07 8.86
CA ASP A 162 -0.29 -3.08 9.49
C ASP A 162 0.13 -4.16 8.49
N GLY A 163 1.37 -4.65 8.62
CA GLY A 163 1.90 -5.76 7.81
C GLY A 163 2.05 -5.45 6.32
N VAL A 164 1.99 -4.17 5.93
CA VAL A 164 2.23 -3.74 4.54
C VAL A 164 3.66 -4.06 4.11
N VAL A 165 3.83 -4.54 2.89
CA VAL A 165 5.14 -4.78 2.27
C VAL A 165 5.29 -3.88 1.06
N VAL A 166 6.38 -3.10 1.01
CA VAL A 166 6.67 -2.17 -0.09
C VAL A 166 7.99 -2.54 -0.74
N GLY A 167 7.90 -3.01 -1.99
CA GLY A 167 9.02 -3.43 -2.83
C GLY A 167 10.01 -2.30 -3.14
N SER A 168 11.18 -2.69 -3.65
CA SER A 168 12.30 -1.78 -3.91
C SER A 168 11.90 -0.67 -4.87
N ASN A 169 12.34 0.56 -4.60
CA ASN A 169 12.11 1.75 -5.44
C ASN A 169 10.63 2.06 -5.72
N ALA A 170 9.67 1.54 -4.95
CA ALA A 170 8.28 1.93 -5.09
C ALA A 170 8.06 3.35 -4.58
N VAL A 171 7.19 4.09 -5.25
CA VAL A 171 6.87 5.49 -4.94
C VAL A 171 5.40 5.59 -4.61
N ILE A 172 5.07 6.02 -3.39
CA ILE A 172 3.70 6.19 -2.89
C ILE A 172 3.50 7.68 -2.60
N LEU A 173 2.59 8.32 -3.32
CA LEU A 173 2.43 9.77 -3.31
C LEU A 173 1.05 10.19 -2.83
N GLY A 174 1.04 11.19 -1.93
CA GLY A 174 -0.16 11.87 -1.49
C GLY A 174 -0.76 11.30 -0.21
N PRO A 175 -1.83 11.93 0.31
CA PRO A 175 -2.53 11.50 1.53
C PRO A 175 -3.44 10.29 1.26
N ILE A 176 -2.87 9.22 0.67
CA ILE A 176 -3.57 7.98 0.36
C ILE A 176 -3.33 6.93 1.46
N THR A 177 -4.27 6.00 1.58
CA THR A 177 -4.18 4.90 2.55
C THR A 177 -3.84 3.60 1.85
N ILE A 178 -2.84 2.89 2.34
CA ILE A 178 -2.50 1.52 1.95
C ILE A 178 -3.02 0.59 3.04
N GLY A 179 -4.04 -0.20 2.73
CA GLY A 179 -4.68 -1.07 3.72
C GLY A 179 -3.78 -2.18 4.24
N ASP A 180 -4.19 -2.79 5.35
CA ASP A 180 -3.43 -3.83 6.04
C ASP A 180 -3.06 -5.00 5.14
N ASN A 181 -1.86 -5.52 5.32
CA ASN A 181 -1.26 -6.65 4.58
C ASN A 181 -1.24 -6.44 3.05
N ALA A 182 -1.42 -5.21 2.56
CA ALA A 182 -1.25 -4.91 1.16
C ALA A 182 0.22 -5.01 0.74
N LYS A 183 0.44 -5.34 -0.54
CA LYS A 183 1.76 -5.51 -1.14
C LYS A 183 1.93 -4.54 -2.29
N ILE A 184 2.96 -3.72 -2.25
CA ILE A 184 3.32 -2.81 -3.33
C ILE A 184 4.54 -3.39 -4.04
N GLY A 185 4.40 -3.68 -5.34
CA GLY A 185 5.47 -4.21 -6.16
C GLY A 185 6.63 -3.24 -6.32
N SER A 186 7.83 -3.78 -6.57
CA SER A 186 9.03 -2.99 -6.82
C SER A 186 8.83 -2.04 -8.01
N GLY A 187 9.29 -0.81 -7.88
CA GLY A 187 9.16 0.24 -8.91
C GLY A 187 7.74 0.74 -9.19
N ALA A 188 6.73 0.27 -8.44
CA ALA A 188 5.35 0.71 -8.63
C ALA A 188 5.17 2.18 -8.20
N VAL A 189 4.32 2.93 -8.90
CA VAL A 189 3.97 4.32 -8.55
C VAL A 189 2.52 4.39 -8.11
N VAL A 190 2.27 4.47 -6.81
CA VAL A 190 0.93 4.41 -6.21
C VAL A 190 0.43 5.81 -5.89
N VAL A 191 -0.65 6.20 -6.56
CA VAL A 191 -1.28 7.54 -6.44
C VAL A 191 -2.75 7.46 -6.02
N LYS A 192 -3.24 6.27 -5.67
CA LYS A 192 -4.61 6.01 -5.19
C LYS A 192 -4.56 5.07 -4.00
N SER A 193 -5.51 5.21 -3.07
CA SER A 193 -5.62 4.31 -1.93
C SER A 193 -5.80 2.85 -2.37
N VAL A 194 -5.25 1.94 -1.57
CA VAL A 194 -5.18 0.51 -1.84
C VAL A 194 -5.96 -0.22 -0.75
N PRO A 195 -6.93 -1.09 -1.09
CA PRO A 195 -7.65 -1.86 -0.10
C PRO A 195 -6.72 -2.87 0.63
N PRO A 196 -7.11 -3.34 1.84
CA PRO A 196 -6.36 -4.35 2.56
C PRO A 196 -6.23 -5.66 1.76
N ASN A 197 -5.17 -6.41 2.03
CA ASN A 197 -4.84 -7.71 1.38
C ASN A 197 -4.70 -7.65 -0.15
N ALA A 198 -4.49 -6.46 -0.71
CA ALA A 198 -4.35 -6.26 -2.14
C ALA A 198 -2.89 -6.15 -2.58
N THR A 199 -2.60 -6.58 -3.81
CA THR A 199 -1.28 -6.40 -4.44
C THR A 199 -1.38 -5.35 -5.54
N VAL A 200 -0.46 -4.38 -5.55
CA VAL A 200 -0.40 -3.29 -6.53
C VAL A 200 0.92 -3.29 -7.27
N VAL A 201 0.88 -3.18 -8.60
CA VAL A 201 2.09 -3.16 -9.45
C VAL A 201 1.96 -2.14 -10.58
N GLY A 202 3.09 -1.78 -11.19
CA GLY A 202 3.14 -0.94 -12.39
C GLY A 202 3.15 0.57 -12.14
N VAL A 203 3.24 1.31 -13.24
CA VAL A 203 3.30 2.78 -13.27
C VAL A 203 2.29 3.30 -14.29
N PRO A 204 1.18 3.94 -13.86
CA PRO A 204 0.72 4.07 -12.48
C PRO A 204 0.25 2.72 -11.91
N GLY A 205 0.35 2.58 -10.59
CA GLY A 205 -0.01 1.37 -9.84
C GLY A 205 -1.46 0.97 -10.08
N ARG A 206 -1.67 -0.33 -10.32
CA ARG A 206 -2.97 -0.97 -10.45
C ARG A 206 -3.05 -2.16 -9.50
N VAL A 207 -4.24 -2.35 -8.91
CA VAL A 207 -4.52 -3.52 -8.09
C VAL A 207 -4.64 -4.73 -9.01
N VAL A 208 -3.86 -5.77 -8.75
CA VAL A 208 -3.80 -6.98 -9.59
C VAL A 208 -4.26 -8.24 -8.87
N ARG A 209 -4.28 -8.20 -7.53
CA ARG A 209 -4.80 -9.28 -6.71
C ARG A 209 -5.55 -8.67 -5.54
N LEU A 210 -6.76 -9.16 -5.30
CA LEU A 210 -7.51 -9.00 -4.06
C LEU A 210 -7.53 -10.40 -3.43
N ASP A 211 -7.37 -10.50 -2.11
CA ASP A 211 -7.40 -11.75 -1.32
C ASP A 211 -6.13 -12.62 -1.33
N GLY A 212 -4.95 -12.03 -1.18
CA GLY A 212 -3.65 -12.74 -1.13
C GLY A 212 -3.07 -12.95 0.26
N VAL A 213 -3.75 -13.67 1.17
CA VAL A 213 -3.28 -13.91 2.56
C VAL A 213 -2.08 -14.88 2.58
N LYS A 214 -0.90 -14.36 2.93
CA LYS A 214 0.26 -15.14 3.41
C LYS A 214 0.75 -14.55 4.74
N CYS A 215 1.30 -15.41 5.60
CA CYS A 215 1.62 -15.22 7.01
C CYS A 215 2.43 -13.93 7.33
N ARG A 216 2.00 -13.11 8.31
CA ARG A 216 2.64 -11.84 8.72
C ARG A 216 4.10 -11.96 9.16
N LEU A 217 4.52 -13.16 9.56
CA LEU A 217 5.85 -13.44 10.10
C LEU A 217 6.94 -13.56 9.04
N ARG A 218 6.59 -13.78 7.77
CA ARG A 218 7.56 -13.88 6.66
C ARG A 218 7.13 -12.99 5.50
N PRO A 219 8.00 -12.09 5.00
CA PRO A 219 7.69 -11.32 3.82
C PRO A 219 7.59 -12.24 2.60
N ASP A 220 6.58 -12.01 1.76
CA ASP A 220 6.42 -12.70 0.48
C ASP A 220 7.42 -12.07 -0.51
N LEU A 221 8.53 -12.76 -0.78
CA LEU A 221 9.64 -12.24 -1.57
C LEU A 221 9.45 -12.41 -3.08
N HIS A 222 8.38 -13.09 -3.51
CA HIS A 222 8.14 -13.48 -4.89
C HIS A 222 7.59 -12.34 -5.76
N HIS A 223 8.42 -11.32 -5.99
CA HIS A 223 8.09 -10.18 -6.86
C HIS A 223 8.04 -10.61 -8.34
N GLU A 224 8.70 -11.70 -8.69
CA GLU A 224 8.71 -12.32 -10.01
C GLU A 224 7.36 -12.91 -10.42
N GLU A 225 6.48 -13.23 -9.46
CA GLU A 225 5.16 -13.83 -9.72
C GLU A 225 4.05 -12.79 -10.01
N LEU A 226 4.43 -11.52 -10.14
CA LEU A 226 3.48 -10.43 -10.40
C LEU A 226 3.00 -10.44 -11.86
N PRO A 227 1.70 -10.24 -12.12
CA PRO A 227 1.17 -10.26 -13.48
C PRO A 227 1.66 -9.08 -14.32
N ASP A 228 2.00 -9.35 -15.57
CA ASP A 228 2.32 -8.32 -16.56
C ASP A 228 1.03 -7.67 -17.11
N LEU A 229 0.73 -6.49 -16.59
CA LEU A 229 -0.44 -5.71 -16.99
C LEU A 229 -0.37 -5.16 -18.40
N VAL A 230 0.83 -4.94 -18.94
CA VAL A 230 1.02 -4.45 -20.30
C VAL A 230 0.66 -5.56 -21.26
N SER A 231 1.24 -6.75 -21.09
CA SER A 231 0.92 -7.92 -21.91
C SER A 231 -0.56 -8.28 -21.87
N GLN A 232 -1.21 -8.25 -20.69
CA GLN A 232 -2.65 -8.50 -20.59
C GLN A 232 -3.48 -7.50 -21.38
N LYS A 233 -3.13 -6.20 -21.32
CA LYS A 233 -3.85 -5.17 -22.06
C LYS A 233 -3.60 -5.22 -23.56
N LEU A 234 -2.38 -5.55 -23.99
CA LEU A 234 -2.07 -5.77 -25.40
C LEU A 234 -2.89 -6.92 -25.98
N GLN A 235 -2.97 -8.06 -25.28
CA GLN A 235 -3.80 -9.19 -25.70
C GLN A 235 -5.30 -8.84 -25.78
N GLU A 236 -5.79 -8.03 -24.84
CA GLU A 236 -7.18 -7.56 -24.86
C GLU A 236 -7.44 -6.60 -26.03
N MET A 237 -6.48 -5.73 -26.34
CA MET A 237 -6.53 -4.85 -27.50
C MET A 237 -6.47 -5.62 -28.83
N GLU A 238 -5.57 -6.59 -28.96
CA GLU A 238 -5.45 -7.45 -30.15
C GLU A 238 -6.77 -8.17 -30.44
N ARG A 239 -7.39 -8.80 -29.43
CA ARG A 239 -8.71 -9.44 -29.60
C ARG A 239 -9.79 -8.46 -30.06
N ARG A 240 -9.72 -7.21 -29.58
CA ARG A 240 -10.69 -6.17 -29.95
C ARG A 240 -10.46 -5.66 -31.37
N ILE A 241 -9.20 -5.53 -31.79
CA ILE A 241 -8.84 -5.22 -33.18
C ILE A 241 -9.35 -6.32 -34.10
N GLU A 242 -9.08 -7.58 -33.81
CA GLU A 242 -9.58 -8.71 -34.61
C GLU A 242 -11.11 -8.74 -34.71
N ALA A 243 -11.81 -8.43 -33.61
CA ALA A 243 -13.27 -8.39 -33.60
C ALA A 243 -13.81 -7.23 -34.47
N LEU A 244 -13.18 -6.06 -34.40
CA LEU A 244 -13.56 -4.90 -35.22
C LEU A 244 -13.23 -5.11 -36.70
N GLU A 245 -12.10 -5.74 -37.02
CA GLU A 245 -11.73 -6.09 -38.40
C GLU A 245 -12.75 -7.05 -39.01
N ARG A 246 -13.21 -8.07 -38.26
CA ARG A 246 -14.29 -8.97 -38.69
C ARG A 246 -15.61 -8.23 -38.92
N GLN A 247 -15.98 -7.32 -38.02
CA GLN A 247 -17.19 -6.49 -38.19
C GLN A 247 -17.11 -5.62 -39.44
N ASN A 248 -15.98 -4.94 -39.67
CA ASN A 248 -15.79 -4.10 -40.85
C ASN A 248 -15.79 -4.92 -42.15
N GLN A 249 -15.19 -6.11 -42.17
CA GLN A 249 -15.27 -7.01 -43.32
C GLN A 249 -16.72 -7.42 -43.62
N SER A 250 -17.50 -7.76 -42.60
CA SER A 250 -18.91 -8.12 -42.77
C SER A 250 -19.78 -6.94 -43.24
N ALA A 251 -19.52 -5.73 -42.72
CA ALA A 251 -20.21 -4.51 -43.15
C ALA A 251 -19.83 -4.11 -44.59
N GLY A 252 -18.56 -4.27 -44.96
CA GLY A 252 -18.08 -4.06 -46.32
C GLY A 252 -18.70 -5.06 -47.32
N ALA A 253 -18.80 -6.34 -46.94
CA ALA A 253 -19.48 -7.35 -47.75
C ALA A 253 -20.98 -7.05 -47.91
N LEU A 254 -21.65 -6.56 -46.86
CA LEU A 254 -23.06 -6.16 -46.93
C LEU A 254 -23.24 -4.91 -47.81
N SER A 255 -22.35 -3.93 -47.71
CA SER A 255 -22.32 -2.74 -48.55
C SER A 255 -22.16 -3.10 -50.03
N ALA A 256 -21.21 -3.99 -50.35
CA ALA A 256 -21.00 -4.47 -51.71
C ALA A 256 -22.22 -5.24 -52.24
N ALA A 257 -22.85 -6.08 -51.41
CA ALA A 257 -24.07 -6.79 -51.78
C ALA A 257 -25.27 -5.86 -52.02
N VAL A 258 -25.33 -4.71 -51.32
CA VAL A 258 -26.36 -3.68 -51.54
C VAL A 258 -26.08 -2.88 -52.82
N GLU A 259 -24.81 -2.62 -53.17
CA GLU A 259 -24.45 -1.98 -54.45
C GLU A 259 -24.65 -2.90 -55.66
N GLU A 260 -24.44 -4.22 -55.51
CA GLU A 260 -24.68 -5.20 -56.57
C GLU A 260 -26.16 -5.60 -56.71
N ALA A 261 -27.01 -5.31 -55.72
CA ALA A 261 -28.44 -5.50 -55.84
C ALA A 261 -29.02 -4.44 -56.79
N GLU A 262 -29.44 -4.87 -57.99
CA GLU A 262 -30.07 -4.00 -58.98
C GLU A 262 -31.23 -3.19 -58.35
N PRO A 263 -31.41 -1.91 -58.72
CA PRO A 263 -32.48 -1.10 -58.18
C PRO A 263 -33.82 -1.78 -58.40
N PHE A 264 -34.55 -1.96 -57.31
CA PHE A 264 -35.88 -2.57 -57.29
C PHE A 264 -36.80 -1.88 -58.29
N GLU A 265 -36.96 -2.46 -59.48
CA GLU A 265 -37.96 -2.00 -60.45
C GLU A 265 -39.35 -2.26 -59.86
N LEU A 266 -40.02 -1.18 -59.44
CA LEU A 266 -41.44 -1.22 -59.15
C LEU A 266 -42.17 -1.64 -60.43
N GLN A 267 -42.60 -2.91 -60.49
CA GLN A 267 -43.55 -3.35 -61.51
C GLN A 267 -44.85 -2.57 -61.30
N THR A 268 -45.04 -1.52 -62.11
CA THR A 268 -46.34 -0.88 -62.25
C THR A 268 -47.25 -1.89 -62.96
N SER A 269 -48.27 -2.41 -62.26
CA SER A 269 -49.25 -3.25 -62.92
C SER A 269 -49.98 -2.42 -63.99
N PRO A 270 -50.21 -2.94 -65.20
CA PRO A 270 -51.05 -2.25 -66.16
C PRO A 270 -52.44 -2.12 -65.54
N ALA A 271 -52.96 -0.89 -65.44
CA ALA A 271 -54.36 -0.68 -65.11
C ALA A 271 -55.19 -1.47 -66.15
N GLU A 272 -55.98 -2.44 -65.67
CA GLU A 272 -56.88 -3.22 -66.49
C GLU A 272 -57.80 -2.29 -67.29
N SER A 273 -57.67 -2.33 -68.61
CA SER A 273 -58.66 -1.81 -69.53
C SER A 273 -59.86 -2.77 -69.56
N ALA A 274 -60.87 -2.47 -68.75
CA ALA A 274 -62.25 -2.93 -68.89
C ALA A 274 -63.11 -1.84 -68.20
N VAL A 275 -64.11 -1.20 -68.79
CA VAL A 275 -65.28 -1.74 -69.48
C VAL A 275 -65.86 -0.66 -70.40
N SER A 276 -66.30 -1.09 -71.58
CA SER A 276 -67.18 -0.41 -72.51
C SER A 276 -68.58 -0.15 -71.95
N GLU A 277 -69.08 1.09 -72.03
CA GLU A 277 -70.39 1.50 -72.61
C GLU A 277 -70.55 3.02 -72.54
#